data_AF-A0A9D4Q7T9-F1
#
_entry.id   AF-A0A9D4Q7T9-F1
#
_cell.length_a   1.000
_cell.length_b   1.000
_cell.length_c   1.000
_cell.angle_alpha   90.00
_cell.angle_beta   90.00
_cell.angle_gamma   90.00
#
_symmetry.space_group_name_H-M   'P 1'
#
loop_
_entity.id
_entity.type
_entity.pdbx_description
1 polymer ?
#
loop_
_entity_poly.entity_id
_entity_poly.type
_entity_poly.pdbx_seq_one_letter_code
_entity_poly.pdbx_strand_id
1 'polypeptide(L)'
;MHMCFMESANLEGNYLQVVSGMEIKVSKLHWFPWIFVFTMTITVMIVYAWSVLIGDVPVFLPYVSDAGGNPPQSALFGLALIACIISGVTQQLLPVLLPHIAGAGLTFVFSTGYFIIQAMFVWLLGRDHCRPMLGYARIISTAASIGGAMASILDGHVVRYDFKPNPHRGTIYRGMSPWSSVGEWILILGLMCNFLTLSADMKAINITVNLENVVVNSEAQQEKESNNEMMKF
;
A
#
# COMPACT_ATOMS: atom_id res chain seq x y z
N MET A 1 -6.42 30.46 -22.04
CA MET A 1 -5.37 31.43 -22.40
C MET A 1 -4.05 30.68 -22.30
N HIS A 2 -3.60 30.14 -23.44
CA HIS A 2 -2.34 29.40 -23.56
C HIS A 2 -1.20 30.40 -23.37
N MET A 3 -0.48 30.31 -22.26
CA MET A 3 0.77 31.05 -22.06
C MET A 3 1.90 30.07 -22.31
N CYS A 4 2.28 29.96 -23.59
CA CYS A 4 3.49 29.26 -24.00
C CYS A 4 4.67 30.14 -23.58
N PHE A 5 5.34 29.76 -22.50
CA PHE A 5 6.59 30.36 -22.06
C PHE A 5 7.68 29.94 -23.05
N MET A 6 7.88 30.72 -24.11
CA MET A 6 9.13 30.71 -24.86
C MET A 6 10.15 31.51 -24.04
N GLU A 7 10.78 30.85 -23.07
CA GLU A 7 11.97 31.39 -22.43
C GLU A 7 13.15 31.16 -23.36
N SER A 8 13.55 32.22 -24.06
CA SER A 8 14.75 32.25 -24.88
C SER A 8 15.98 32.16 -23.96
N ALA A 9 16.47 30.94 -23.74
CA ALA A 9 17.79 30.72 -23.15
C ALA A 9 18.87 31.18 -24.15
N ASN A 10 19.25 32.45 -24.02
CA ASN A 10 20.38 33.05 -24.72
C ASN A 10 21.65 32.73 -23.92
N LEU A 11 22.26 31.57 -24.16
CA LEU A 11 23.61 31.23 -23.72
C LEU A 11 24.32 30.51 -24.87
N GLU A 12 25.19 31.26 -25.53
CA GLU A 12 26.34 30.86 -26.34
C GLU A 12 26.29 29.45 -26.98
N GLY A 13 25.93 29.40 -28.25
CA GLY A 13 26.65 28.56 -29.23
C GLY A 13 26.38 27.06 -29.26
N ASN A 14 25.35 26.51 -28.60
CA ASN A 14 24.95 25.12 -28.81
C ASN A 14 23.46 25.04 -29.21
N TYR A 15 23.22 24.78 -30.49
CA TYR A 15 21.88 24.53 -31.05
C TYR A 15 21.35 23.16 -30.61
N LEU A 16 20.84 23.06 -29.38
CA LEU A 16 20.01 21.94 -28.97
C LEU A 16 18.61 22.13 -29.55
N GLN A 17 18.26 21.37 -30.59
CA GLN A 17 16.89 21.35 -31.09
C GLN A 17 16.05 20.33 -30.30
N VAL A 18 14.97 20.80 -29.68
CA VAL A 18 13.95 19.95 -29.07
C VAL A 18 13.05 19.43 -30.20
N VAL A 19 13.15 18.14 -30.53
CA VAL A 19 12.54 17.57 -31.75
C VAL A 19 11.11 17.09 -31.54
N SER A 20 10.76 16.62 -30.35
CA SER A 20 9.38 16.24 -30.00
C SER A 20 9.25 15.99 -28.50
N GLY A 21 8.20 16.55 -27.90
CA GLY A 21 7.81 16.32 -26.51
C GLY A 21 6.59 15.40 -26.41
N MET A 22 6.66 14.34 -25.62
CA MET A 22 5.49 13.51 -25.28
C MET A 22 4.97 13.90 -23.91
N GLU A 23 3.69 14.29 -23.83
CA GLU A 23 2.99 14.57 -22.57
C GLU A 23 2.20 13.33 -22.12
N ILE A 24 2.56 12.77 -20.97
CA ILE A 24 1.78 11.70 -20.32
C ILE A 24 1.01 12.31 -19.15
N LYS A 25 -0.33 12.28 -19.23
CA LYS A 25 -1.22 12.77 -18.18
C LYS A 25 -1.88 11.63 -17.41
N VAL A 26 -1.60 11.54 -16.11
CA VAL A 26 -2.21 10.57 -15.20
C VAL A 26 -3.19 11.30 -14.28
N SER A 27 -4.50 11.20 -14.58
CA SER A 27 -5.58 11.90 -13.88
C SER A 27 -6.51 11.00 -13.05
N LYS A 28 -6.34 9.67 -13.16
CA LYS A 28 -7.21 8.67 -12.51
C LYS A 28 -6.57 7.98 -11.30
N LEU A 29 -5.65 8.67 -10.61
CA LEU A 29 -4.90 8.08 -9.49
C LEU A 29 -5.79 7.62 -8.32
N HIS A 30 -6.95 8.26 -8.15
CA HIS A 30 -7.95 7.91 -7.13
C HIS A 30 -8.57 6.51 -7.25
N TRP A 31 -8.37 5.81 -8.37
CA TRP A 31 -8.77 4.40 -8.51
C TRP A 31 -7.86 3.46 -7.73
N PHE A 32 -6.62 3.85 -7.44
CA PHE A 32 -5.65 2.99 -6.78
C PHE A 32 -6.14 2.49 -5.40
N PRO A 33 -6.65 3.33 -4.48
CA PRO A 33 -7.14 2.84 -3.20
C PRO A 33 -8.39 1.96 -3.32
N TRP A 34 -9.23 2.19 -4.32
CA TRP A 34 -10.38 1.31 -4.60
C TRP A 34 -9.94 -0.07 -5.06
N ILE A 35 -9.04 -0.12 -6.05
CA ILE A 35 -8.48 -1.38 -6.55
C ILE A 35 -7.82 -2.15 -5.41
N PHE A 36 -7.05 -1.46 -4.56
CA PHE A 36 -6.43 -2.05 -3.38
C PHE A 36 -7.47 -2.69 -2.45
N VAL A 37 -8.50 -1.94 -2.04
CA VAL A 37 -9.53 -2.43 -1.12
C VAL A 37 -10.29 -3.61 -1.73
N PHE A 38 -10.74 -3.53 -2.98
CA PHE A 38 -11.43 -4.64 -3.64
C PHE A 38 -10.55 -5.89 -3.75
N THR A 39 -9.29 -5.73 -4.15
CA THR A 39 -8.33 -6.84 -4.28
C THR A 39 -8.12 -7.51 -2.92
N MET A 40 -7.92 -6.70 -1.87
CA MET A 40 -7.79 -7.20 -0.50
C MET A 40 -9.04 -7.94 -0.03
N THR A 41 -10.23 -7.36 -0.20
CA THR A 41 -11.48 -7.99 0.20
C THR A 41 -11.69 -9.31 -0.54
N ILE A 42 -11.53 -9.34 -1.86
CA ILE A 42 -11.69 -10.56 -2.65
C ILE A 42 -10.71 -11.63 -2.16
N THR A 43 -9.46 -11.27 -1.92
CA THR A 43 -8.45 -12.24 -1.47
C THR A 43 -8.78 -12.81 -0.09
N VAL A 44 -9.10 -11.96 0.89
CA VAL A 44 -9.49 -12.41 2.23
C VAL A 44 -10.72 -13.32 2.17
N MET A 45 -11.71 -12.97 1.35
CA MET A 45 -12.94 -13.77 1.22
C MET A 45 -12.68 -15.12 0.53
N ILE A 46 -11.82 -15.17 -0.48
CA ILE A 46 -11.43 -16.44 -1.15
C ILE A 46 -10.69 -17.35 -0.17
N VAL A 47 -9.70 -16.80 0.55
CA VAL A 47 -8.94 -17.56 1.55
C VAL A 47 -9.88 -18.07 2.64
N TYR A 48 -10.76 -17.21 3.16
CA TYR A 48 -11.76 -17.60 4.15
C TYR A 48 -12.69 -18.72 3.65
N ALA A 49 -13.27 -18.57 2.45
CA ALA A 49 -14.14 -19.58 1.89
C ALA A 49 -13.41 -20.93 1.76
N TRP A 50 -12.15 -20.90 1.30
CA TRP A 50 -11.32 -22.09 1.18
C TRP A 50 -11.03 -22.75 2.54
N SER A 51 -10.67 -21.96 3.56
CA SER A 51 -10.42 -22.46 4.92
C SER A 51 -11.66 -23.09 5.56
N VAL A 52 -12.84 -22.49 5.34
CA VAL A 52 -14.12 -23.05 5.80
C VAL A 52 -14.44 -24.36 5.09
N LEU A 53 -14.27 -24.42 3.76
CA LEU A 53 -14.56 -25.63 2.98
C LEU A 53 -13.68 -26.82 3.38
N ILE A 54 -12.45 -26.55 3.82
CA ILE A 54 -11.49 -27.58 4.29
C ILE A 54 -11.72 -27.97 5.76
N GLY A 55 -12.49 -27.17 6.49
CA GLY A 55 -12.78 -27.36 7.92
C GLY A 55 -11.66 -26.86 8.84
N ASP A 56 -10.80 -25.95 8.37
CA ASP A 56 -9.70 -25.41 9.16
C ASP A 56 -10.18 -24.33 10.15
N VAL A 57 -11.21 -23.57 9.78
CA VAL A 57 -11.78 -22.49 10.59
C VAL A 57 -13.32 -22.57 10.65
N PRO A 58 -13.95 -22.11 11.74
CA PRO A 58 -15.41 -22.08 11.86
C PRO A 58 -16.03 -20.96 11.03
N VAL A 59 -17.30 -21.14 10.66
CA VAL A 59 -18.04 -20.23 9.78
C VAL A 59 -18.32 -18.88 10.46
N PHE A 60 -18.72 -18.87 11.73
CA PHE A 60 -19.41 -17.70 12.30
C PHE A 60 -18.49 -16.52 12.71
N LEU A 61 -17.19 -16.76 12.93
CA LEU A 61 -16.23 -15.71 13.29
C LEU A 61 -14.80 -16.27 13.29
N PRO A 62 -14.20 -16.56 12.12
CA PRO A 62 -12.84 -17.08 12.06
C PRO A 62 -11.84 -15.99 12.44
N TYR A 63 -10.72 -16.40 13.02
CA TYR A 63 -9.52 -15.59 12.99
C TYR A 63 -9.04 -15.44 11.55
N VAL A 64 -8.83 -14.20 11.10
CA VAL A 64 -8.31 -13.94 9.75
C VAL A 64 -6.87 -14.44 9.67
N SER A 65 -6.12 -14.28 10.76
CA SER A 65 -4.76 -14.82 10.88
C SER A 65 -4.72 -16.35 10.82
N ASP A 66 -5.74 -17.04 11.34
CA ASP A 66 -5.85 -18.50 11.36
C ASP A 66 -6.26 -19.07 9.99
N ALA A 67 -7.17 -18.38 9.28
CA ALA A 67 -7.50 -18.68 7.88
C ALA A 67 -6.28 -18.55 6.95
N GLY A 68 -5.32 -17.69 7.29
CA GLY A 68 -4.04 -17.55 6.59
C GLY A 68 -2.88 -18.33 7.21
N GLY A 69 -3.10 -19.22 8.18
CA GLY A 69 -2.03 -19.89 8.93
C GLY A 69 -1.53 -21.19 8.31
N ASN A 70 -2.43 -21.96 7.67
CA ASN A 70 -2.14 -23.31 7.18
C ASN A 70 -1.76 -23.32 5.68
N PRO A 71 -0.77 -24.14 5.24
CA PRO A 71 -0.53 -24.37 3.81
C PRO A 71 -1.74 -25.05 3.16
N PRO A 72 -2.19 -24.68 1.93
CA PRO A 72 -1.65 -23.67 1.01
C PRO A 72 -2.20 -22.24 1.21
N GLN A 73 -3.15 -22.04 2.13
CA GLN A 73 -3.86 -20.77 2.36
C GLN A 73 -2.91 -19.65 2.77
N SER A 74 -1.92 -19.97 3.60
CA SER A 74 -0.87 -19.05 4.05
C SER A 74 0.03 -18.51 2.93
N ALA A 75 0.24 -19.29 1.86
CA ALA A 75 0.99 -18.84 0.69
C ALA A 75 0.19 -17.83 -0.16
N LEU A 76 -1.13 -18.04 -0.31
CA LEU A 76 -2.02 -17.10 -1.01
C LEU A 76 -2.21 -15.81 -0.22
N PHE A 77 -2.37 -15.91 1.10
CA PHE A 77 -2.45 -14.77 2.00
C PHE A 77 -1.12 -13.99 2.04
N GLY A 78 0.01 -14.70 2.09
CA GLY A 78 1.36 -14.12 1.96
C GLY A 78 1.56 -13.41 0.62
N LEU A 79 1.13 -13.99 -0.50
CA LEU A 79 1.17 -13.34 -1.82
C LEU A 79 0.29 -12.08 -1.88
N ALA A 80 -0.86 -12.05 -1.23
CA ALA A 80 -1.71 -10.87 -1.15
C ALA A 80 -1.07 -9.74 -0.33
N LEU A 81 -0.39 -10.09 0.75
CA LEU A 81 0.42 -9.15 1.53
C LEU A 81 1.67 -8.70 0.75
N ILE A 82 2.35 -9.59 0.03
CA ILE A 82 3.50 -9.28 -0.83
C ILE A 82 3.11 -8.43 -2.04
N ALA A 83 1.91 -8.61 -2.62
CA ALA A 83 1.40 -7.70 -3.66
C ALA A 83 1.26 -6.26 -3.14
N CYS A 84 1.17 -6.08 -1.82
CA CYS A 84 1.21 -4.78 -1.14
C CYS A 84 2.63 -4.36 -0.72
N ILE A 85 3.58 -5.31 -0.70
CA ILE A 85 4.99 -5.15 -0.34
C ILE A 85 5.87 -5.59 -1.52
N ILE A 86 5.61 -5.13 -2.76
CA ILE A 86 6.54 -5.36 -3.87
C ILE A 86 7.77 -4.45 -3.65
N SER A 87 8.55 -4.82 -2.63
CA SER A 87 9.88 -4.40 -2.21
C SER A 87 10.30 -5.35 -1.08
N GLY A 88 10.71 -6.58 -1.40
CA GLY A 88 11.44 -7.40 -0.43
C GLY A 88 11.13 -8.90 -0.40
N VAL A 89 11.65 -9.64 -1.39
CA VAL A 89 12.47 -10.85 -1.19
C VAL A 89 11.93 -11.98 -0.27
N THR A 90 11.48 -13.05 -0.94
CA THR A 90 11.52 -14.50 -0.58
C THR A 90 10.71 -15.02 0.61
N GLN A 91 9.63 -15.75 0.31
CA GLN A 91 8.85 -16.53 1.28
C GLN A 91 9.05 -18.06 1.17
N GLN A 92 10.13 -18.54 0.54
CA GLN A 92 10.25 -19.97 0.19
C GLN A 92 11.03 -20.85 1.20
N LEU A 93 11.68 -20.31 2.25
CA LEU A 93 12.62 -21.12 3.06
C LEU A 93 12.60 -20.97 4.60
N LEU A 94 11.65 -20.25 5.20
CA LEU A 94 11.52 -20.11 6.66
C LEU A 94 10.16 -20.65 7.13
N PRO A 95 9.99 -21.21 8.35
CA PRO A 95 8.66 -21.60 8.85
C PRO A 95 7.67 -20.45 8.65
N VAL A 96 6.65 -20.73 7.84
CA VAL A 96 5.71 -19.78 7.22
C VAL A 96 5.11 -18.75 8.20
N LEU A 97 5.05 -19.10 9.48
CA LEU A 97 4.54 -18.28 10.57
C LEU A 97 5.37 -17.03 10.88
N LEU A 98 6.70 -17.10 10.80
CA LEU A 98 7.58 -15.99 11.18
C LEU A 98 7.49 -14.79 10.22
N PRO A 99 7.61 -14.97 8.89
CA PRO A 99 7.40 -13.87 7.95
C PRO A 99 5.95 -13.38 7.95
N HIS A 100 4.96 -14.23 8.28
CA HIS A 100 3.56 -13.83 8.41
C HIS A 100 3.35 -12.85 9.58
N ILE A 101 3.84 -13.19 10.78
CA ILE A 101 3.73 -12.31 11.95
C ILE A 101 4.53 -11.02 11.74
N ALA A 102 5.73 -11.10 11.17
CA ALA A 102 6.53 -9.92 10.86
C ALA A 102 5.87 -9.02 9.81
N GLY A 103 5.32 -9.59 8.74
CA GLY A 103 4.59 -8.87 7.70
C GLY A 103 3.32 -8.20 8.24
N ALA A 104 2.49 -8.94 8.98
CA ALA A 104 1.29 -8.40 9.63
C ALA A 104 1.65 -7.26 10.60
N GLY A 105 2.68 -7.45 11.44
CA GLY A 105 3.17 -6.43 12.35
C GLY A 105 3.63 -5.16 11.63
N LEU A 106 4.43 -5.31 10.56
CA LEU A 106 4.91 -4.19 9.76
C LEU A 106 3.73 -3.45 9.10
N THR A 107 2.85 -4.18 8.41
CA THR A 107 1.70 -3.58 7.72
C THR A 107 0.79 -2.86 8.71
N PHE A 108 0.44 -3.45 9.85
CA PHE A 108 -0.52 -2.85 10.76
C PHE A 108 0.07 -1.70 11.59
N VAL A 109 1.29 -1.81 12.10
CA VAL A 109 1.91 -0.74 12.90
C VAL A 109 2.24 0.47 12.03
N PHE A 110 2.92 0.27 10.90
CA PHE A 110 3.32 1.38 10.04
C PHE A 110 2.11 2.03 9.35
N SER A 111 1.11 1.25 8.91
CA SER A 111 -0.10 1.83 8.32
C SER A 111 -0.90 2.64 9.35
N THR A 112 -1.07 2.13 10.58
CA THR A 112 -1.77 2.86 11.63
C THR A 112 -1.05 4.16 11.97
N GLY A 113 0.28 4.13 12.10
CA GLY A 113 1.10 5.32 12.32
C GLY A 113 0.94 6.36 11.19
N TYR A 114 0.98 5.91 9.93
CA TYR A 114 0.75 6.78 8.78
C TYR A 114 -0.63 7.45 8.82
N PHE A 115 -1.70 6.69 9.11
CA PHE A 115 -3.06 7.24 9.16
C PHE A 115 -3.30 8.18 10.35
N ILE A 116 -2.62 7.98 11.48
CA ILE A 116 -2.62 8.96 12.59
C ILE A 116 -2.04 10.29 12.10
N ILE A 117 -0.87 10.26 11.47
CA ILE A 117 -0.21 11.46 10.93
C ILE A 117 -1.11 12.12 9.88
N GLN A 118 -1.68 11.34 8.97
CA GLN A 118 -2.58 11.85 7.93
C GLN A 118 -3.86 12.47 8.50
N ALA A 119 -4.42 11.89 9.58
CA ALA A 119 -5.57 12.46 10.28
C ALA A 119 -5.20 13.80 10.91
N MET A 120 -4.00 13.95 11.49
CA MET A 120 -3.52 15.23 12.01
C MET A 120 -3.39 16.29 10.91
N PHE A 121 -2.84 15.92 9.75
CA PHE A 121 -2.66 16.85 8.62
C PHE A 121 -3.98 17.44 8.11
N VAL A 122 -5.09 16.69 8.12
CA VAL A 122 -6.41 17.20 7.71
C VAL A 122 -6.83 18.41 8.53
N TRP A 123 -6.48 18.44 9.82
CA TRP A 123 -6.85 19.54 10.73
C TRP A 123 -5.78 20.63 10.80
N LEU A 124 -4.54 20.33 10.41
CA LEU A 124 -3.44 21.30 10.33
C LEU A 124 -3.50 22.17 9.05
N LEU A 125 -4.10 21.70 7.96
CA LEU A 125 -4.15 22.42 6.67
C LEU A 125 -5.05 23.67 6.65
N GLY A 126 -5.65 24.06 7.77
CA GLY A 126 -6.45 25.28 7.91
C GLY A 126 -7.89 25.14 7.40
N ARG A 127 -8.78 26.03 7.87
CA ARG A 127 -10.24 25.95 7.72
C ARG A 127 -10.72 25.97 6.27
N ASP A 128 -9.97 26.62 5.37
CA ASP A 128 -10.35 26.81 3.97
C ASP A 128 -10.15 25.57 3.09
N HIS A 129 -9.29 24.63 3.51
CA HIS A 129 -9.07 23.35 2.82
C HIS A 129 -9.60 22.14 3.63
N CYS A 130 -10.17 22.39 4.82
CA CYS A 130 -10.70 21.35 5.69
C CYS A 130 -11.91 20.67 5.05
N ARG A 131 -11.80 19.35 4.84
CA ARG A 131 -12.92 18.47 4.49
C ARG A 131 -13.36 17.74 5.77
N PRO A 132 -14.25 18.32 6.60
CA PRO A 132 -14.50 17.83 7.96
C PRO A 132 -15.03 16.40 7.98
N MET A 133 -15.91 16.04 7.04
CA MET A 133 -16.43 14.67 6.91
C MET A 133 -15.31 13.65 6.66
N LEU A 134 -14.31 14.01 5.85
CA LEU A 134 -13.15 13.15 5.58
C LEU A 134 -12.25 13.04 6.81
N GLY A 135 -12.08 14.14 7.55
CA GLY A 135 -11.34 14.17 8.82
C GLY A 135 -11.98 13.29 9.89
N TYR A 136 -13.31 13.36 10.07
CA TYR A 136 -14.04 12.49 10.99
C TYR A 136 -13.96 11.02 10.57
N ALA A 137 -14.14 10.73 9.29
CA ALA A 137 -14.00 9.37 8.77
C ALA A 137 -12.63 8.79 9.13
N ARG A 138 -11.53 9.53 8.88
CA ARG A 138 -10.15 9.12 9.22
C ARG A 138 -9.93 8.90 10.71
N ILE A 139 -10.45 9.79 11.56
CA ILE A 139 -10.29 9.64 13.01
C ILE A 139 -11.02 8.39 13.49
N ILE A 140 -12.26 8.18 13.06
CA ILE A 140 -13.08 7.03 13.47
C ILE A 140 -12.43 5.73 12.99
N SER A 141 -12.02 5.66 11.71
CA SER A 141 -11.37 4.47 11.16
C SER A 141 -10.02 4.18 11.82
N THR A 142 -9.23 5.22 12.13
CA THR A 142 -7.95 5.06 12.83
C THR A 142 -8.15 4.63 14.28
N ALA A 143 -9.12 5.20 14.99
CA ALA A 143 -9.48 4.78 16.33
C ALA A 143 -9.97 3.32 16.36
N ALA A 144 -10.78 2.92 15.37
CA ALA A 144 -11.19 1.53 15.20
C ALA A 144 -9.97 0.62 14.96
N SER A 145 -9.04 0.99 14.08
CA SER A 145 -7.80 0.22 13.86
C SER A 145 -6.95 0.08 15.12
N ILE A 146 -6.78 1.15 15.91
CA ILE A 146 -6.05 1.09 17.18
C ILE A 146 -6.76 0.14 18.16
N GLY A 147 -8.08 0.28 18.30
CA GLY A 147 -8.88 -0.58 19.19
C GLY A 147 -8.80 -2.06 18.78
N GLY A 148 -8.92 -2.35 17.48
CA GLY A 148 -8.78 -3.71 16.95
C GLY A 148 -7.38 -4.30 17.15
N ALA A 149 -6.33 -3.51 16.94
CA ALA A 149 -4.95 -3.92 17.20
C ALA A 149 -4.71 -4.20 18.69
N MET A 150 -5.21 -3.35 19.59
CA MET A 150 -5.11 -3.57 21.03
C MET A 150 -5.87 -4.82 21.48
N ALA A 151 -7.08 -5.04 20.97
CA ALA A 151 -7.85 -6.26 21.26
C ALA A 151 -7.09 -7.53 20.82
N SER A 152 -6.40 -7.47 19.68
CA SER A 152 -5.59 -8.58 19.16
C SER A 152 -4.32 -8.84 20.01
N ILE A 153 -3.63 -7.78 20.45
CA ILE A 153 -2.39 -7.88 21.23
C ILE A 153 -2.66 -8.32 22.67
N LEU A 154 -3.64 -7.69 23.34
CA LEU A 154 -3.93 -7.95 24.75
C LEU A 154 -4.37 -9.39 24.99
N ASP A 155 -5.11 -9.98 24.05
CA ASP A 155 -5.55 -11.37 24.14
C ASP A 155 -4.44 -12.34 23.71
N GLY A 156 -3.54 -11.95 22.79
CA GLY A 156 -2.39 -12.77 22.38
C GLY A 156 -1.44 -13.15 23.54
N HIS A 157 -1.39 -12.34 24.60
CA HIS A 157 -0.67 -12.67 25.84
C HIS A 157 -1.42 -13.68 26.73
N VAL A 158 -2.75 -13.77 26.61
CA VAL A 158 -3.62 -14.63 27.42
C VAL A 158 -3.92 -15.97 26.71
N VAL A 159 -4.01 -15.98 25.38
CA VAL A 159 -4.54 -17.08 24.55
C VAL A 159 -3.47 -18.04 24.03
N ARG A 160 -2.17 -17.85 24.34
CA ARG A 160 -1.09 -18.81 23.98
C ARG A 160 -1.36 -20.26 24.42
N TYR A 161 -2.29 -20.47 25.37
CA TYR A 161 -2.66 -21.78 25.88
C TYR A 161 -3.97 -22.37 25.33
N ASP A 162 -4.76 -21.61 24.57
CA ASP A 162 -6.09 -22.02 24.10
C ASP A 162 -6.14 -22.47 22.63
N PHE A 163 -5.10 -22.20 21.84
CA PHE A 163 -4.93 -22.76 20.49
C PHE A 163 -4.48 -24.22 20.55
N LYS A 164 -5.37 -25.12 21.00
CA LYS A 164 -5.10 -26.56 20.97
C LYS A 164 -5.52 -27.10 19.59
N PRO A 165 -4.61 -27.64 18.77
CA PRO A 165 -4.97 -28.20 17.48
C PRO A 165 -5.97 -29.35 17.67
N ASN A 166 -7.07 -29.32 16.93
CA ASN A 166 -8.08 -30.36 17.02
C ASN A 166 -7.53 -31.68 16.43
N PRO A 167 -7.63 -32.82 17.13
CA PRO A 167 -7.18 -34.12 16.64
C PRO A 167 -7.84 -34.60 15.33
N HIS A 168 -8.91 -33.95 14.85
CA HIS A 168 -9.60 -34.33 13.60
C HIS A 168 -9.56 -33.27 12.48
N ARG A 169 -8.82 -32.15 12.68
CA ARG A 169 -8.70 -30.90 11.87
C ARG A 169 -9.38 -29.68 12.51
N GLY A 170 -8.77 -28.52 12.24
CA GLY A 170 -9.27 -27.19 12.60
C GLY A 170 -8.84 -26.69 13.97
N THR A 171 -9.10 -25.41 14.21
CA THR A 171 -8.78 -24.73 15.47
C THR A 171 -10.05 -24.55 16.29
N ILE A 172 -10.03 -24.95 17.56
CA ILE A 172 -11.17 -24.75 18.47
C ILE A 172 -10.91 -23.48 19.28
N TYR A 173 -11.74 -22.46 19.06
CA TYR A 173 -11.70 -21.22 19.82
C TYR A 173 -12.31 -21.42 21.22
N ARG A 174 -11.50 -21.21 22.26
CA ARG A 174 -11.91 -21.26 23.69
C ARG A 174 -11.63 -19.93 24.38
N GLY A 175 -12.26 -19.72 25.53
CA GLY A 175 -12.01 -18.55 26.37
C GLY A 175 -12.36 -17.23 25.69
N MET A 176 -11.46 -16.25 25.78
CA MET A 176 -11.63 -14.91 25.20
C MET A 176 -11.31 -14.84 23.70
N SER A 177 -10.87 -15.93 23.08
CA SER A 177 -10.45 -15.92 21.68
C SER A 177 -11.45 -15.30 20.67
N PRO A 178 -12.79 -15.39 20.82
CA PRO A 178 -13.68 -14.64 19.92
C PRO A 178 -13.47 -13.12 19.95
N TRP A 179 -13.04 -12.55 21.08
CA TRP A 179 -12.79 -11.12 21.26
C TRP A 179 -11.63 -10.62 20.39
N SER A 180 -10.53 -11.35 20.38
CA SER A 180 -9.39 -11.01 19.51
C SER A 180 -9.72 -11.22 18.03
N SER A 181 -10.54 -12.23 17.67
CA SER A 181 -11.06 -12.36 16.30
C SER A 181 -11.89 -11.14 15.88
N VAL A 182 -12.81 -10.66 16.73
CA VAL A 182 -13.52 -9.39 16.47
C VAL A 182 -12.53 -8.23 16.30
N GLY A 183 -11.49 -8.18 17.12
CA GLY A 183 -10.40 -7.21 17.04
C GLY A 183 -9.70 -7.21 15.68
N GLU A 184 -9.36 -8.38 15.13
CA GLU A 184 -8.74 -8.52 13.81
C GLU A 184 -9.64 -7.97 12.70
N TRP A 185 -10.94 -8.30 12.73
CA TRP A 185 -11.91 -7.80 11.75
C TRP A 185 -12.10 -6.29 11.83
N ILE A 186 -12.20 -5.73 13.04
CA ILE A 186 -12.27 -4.28 13.24
C ILE A 186 -11.00 -3.60 12.73
N LEU A 187 -9.82 -4.18 12.97
CA LEU A 187 -8.54 -3.67 12.49
C LEU A 187 -8.50 -3.62 10.95
N ILE A 188 -8.84 -4.72 10.28
CA ILE A 188 -8.86 -4.82 8.81
C ILE A 188 -9.85 -3.84 8.21
N LEU A 189 -11.08 -3.78 8.72
CA LEU A 189 -12.11 -2.88 8.21
C LEU A 189 -11.74 -1.41 8.45
N GLY A 190 -11.20 -1.08 9.62
CA GLY A 190 -10.69 0.26 9.92
C GLY A 190 -9.58 0.67 8.94
N LEU A 191 -8.64 -0.23 8.63
CA LEU A 191 -7.58 0.04 7.66
C LEU A 191 -8.12 0.18 6.23
N MET A 192 -9.06 -0.65 5.81
CA MET A 192 -9.72 -0.52 4.50
C MET A 192 -10.42 0.83 4.37
N CYS A 193 -11.18 1.24 5.38
CA CYS A 193 -11.83 2.55 5.42
C CYS A 193 -10.80 3.69 5.33
N ASN A 194 -9.70 3.59 6.07
CA ASN A 194 -8.58 4.53 6.01
C ASN A 194 -7.99 4.63 4.59
N PHE A 195 -7.76 3.51 3.90
CA PHE A 195 -7.31 3.51 2.51
C PHE A 195 -8.33 4.18 1.56
N LEU A 196 -9.64 3.94 1.73
CA LEU A 196 -10.66 4.62 0.92
C LEU A 196 -10.63 6.14 1.09
N THR A 197 -10.27 6.63 2.28
CA THR A 197 -10.12 8.08 2.50
C THR A 197 -8.98 8.68 1.66
N LEU A 198 -7.97 7.91 1.24
CA LEU A 198 -6.91 8.36 0.33
C LEU A 198 -7.44 8.63 -1.09
N SER A 199 -8.50 7.93 -1.52
CA SER A 199 -9.10 8.15 -2.84
C SER A 199 -9.58 9.60 -2.98
N ALA A 200 -10.07 10.19 -1.88
CA ALA A 200 -10.52 11.57 -1.87
C ALA A 200 -9.37 12.59 -2.04
N ASP A 201 -8.17 12.26 -1.57
CA ASP A 201 -6.96 13.11 -1.71
C ASP A 201 -6.33 12.93 -3.10
N MET A 202 -6.26 11.69 -3.59
CA MET A 202 -5.71 11.37 -4.92
C MET A 202 -6.53 11.94 -6.07
N LYS A 203 -7.80 12.32 -5.85
CA LYS A 203 -8.59 13.08 -6.84
C LYS A 203 -8.03 14.47 -7.12
N ALA A 204 -7.31 15.06 -6.17
CA ALA A 204 -6.72 16.38 -6.33
C ALA A 204 -5.37 16.35 -7.08
N ILE A 205 -4.76 15.18 -7.21
CA ILE A 205 -3.42 15.01 -7.79
C ILE A 205 -3.54 14.70 -9.28
N ASN A 206 -2.97 15.56 -10.12
CA ASN A 206 -2.76 15.29 -11.54
C ASN A 206 -1.25 15.30 -11.80
N ILE A 207 -0.72 14.18 -12.29
CA ILE A 207 0.69 14.06 -12.66
C ILE A 207 0.78 14.25 -14.17
N THR A 208 1.53 15.27 -14.59
CA THR A 208 1.88 15.50 -16.00
C THR A 208 3.38 15.29 -16.13
N VAL A 209 3.78 14.27 -16.89
CA VAL A 209 5.19 14.00 -17.21
C VAL A 209 5.43 14.50 -18.63
N ASN A 210 6.31 15.49 -18.77
CA ASN A 210 6.78 15.97 -20.06
C ASN A 210 8.11 15.29 -20.37
N LEU A 211 8.12 14.42 -21.36
CA LEU A 211 9.34 13.80 -21.86
C LEU A 211 9.83 14.62 -23.05
N GLU A 212 10.90 15.36 -22.84
CA GLU A 212 11.56 16.14 -23.89
C GLU A 212 12.73 15.33 -24.45
N ASN A 213 12.67 15.00 -25.74
CA ASN A 213 13.81 14.41 -26.44
C ASN A 213 14.75 15.52 -26.90
N VAL A 214 15.91 15.59 -26.26
CA VAL A 214 17.00 16.49 -26.66
C VAL A 214 17.88 15.76 -27.67
N VAL A 215 17.80 16.16 -28.94
CA VAL A 215 18.75 15.71 -29.95
C VAL A 215 19.95 16.64 -29.90
N VAL A 216 21.09 16.11 -29.45
CA VAL A 216 22.37 16.81 -29.53
C VAL A 216 22.82 16.74 -30.98
N ASN A 217 22.91 17.90 -31.66
CA ASN A 217 23.43 17.95 -33.02
C ASN A 217 24.85 17.40 -33.06
N SER A 218 25.03 16.27 -33.75
CA SER A 218 26.30 15.55 -33.91
C SER A 218 27.37 16.39 -34.64
N GLU A 219 26.96 17.40 -35.41
CA GLU A 219 27.86 18.32 -36.10
C GLU A 219 28.72 19.14 -35.11
N ALA A 220 28.13 19.58 -33.99
CA ALA A 220 28.86 20.31 -32.95
C ALA A 220 29.83 19.40 -32.17
N GLN A 221 29.54 18.10 -32.05
CA GLN A 221 30.49 17.14 -31.48
C GLN A 221 31.64 16.82 -32.44
N GLN A 222 31.35 16.67 -33.74
CA GLN A 222 32.38 16.43 -34.76
C GLN A 222 33.34 17.60 -34.92
N GLU A 223 32.85 18.85 -34.90
CA GLU A 223 33.70 20.03 -34.95
C GLU A 223 34.58 20.15 -33.69
N LYS A 224 34.05 19.80 -32.52
CA LYS A 224 34.80 19.82 -31.26
C LYS A 224 35.86 18.72 -31.19
N GLU A 225 35.58 17.52 -31.69
CA GLU A 225 36.58 16.45 -31.82
C GLU A 225 37.65 16.80 -32.85
N SER A 226 37.28 17.34 -34.02
CA SER A 226 38.23 17.78 -35.04
C SER A 226 39.17 18.88 -34.53
N ASN A 227 38.64 19.88 -33.81
CA ASN A 227 39.45 20.94 -33.21
C ASN A 227 40.38 20.42 -32.10
N ASN A 228 39.95 19.43 -31.32
CA ASN A 228 40.80 18.81 -30.30
C ASN A 228 41.92 17.94 -30.90
N GLU A 229 41.69 17.33 -32.06
CA GLU A 229 42.72 16.61 -32.83
C GLU A 229 43.75 17.58 -33.43
N MET A 230 43.32 18.75 -33.93
CA MET A 230 44.23 19.77 -34.47
C MET A 230 45.13 20.43 -33.42
N MET A 231 44.75 20.43 -32.13
CA MET A 231 45.57 20.95 -31.03
C MET A 231 46.58 19.95 -30.47
N LYS A 232 46.63 18.71 -30.99
CA LYS A 232 47.61 17.69 -30.59
C LYS A 232 48.91 17.71 -31.42
N PHE A 233 49.04 18.62 -32.38
CA PHE A 233 50.24 18.86 -33.19
C PHE A 233 50.91 20.18 -32.80
#